data_AF-A0A956QJG3-F1
#
_entry.id   AF-A0A956QJG3-F1
#
_cell.length_a   1.000
_cell.length_b   1.000
_cell.length_c   1.000
_cell.angle_alpha   90.00
_cell.angle_beta   90.00
_cell.angle_gamma   90.00
#
_symmetry.space_group_name_H-M   'P 1'
#
loop_
_entity.id
_entity.type
_entity.pdbx_description
1 polymer ?
#
loop_
_entity_poly.entity_id
_entity_poly.type
_entity_poly.pdbx_seq_one_letter_code
_entity_poly.pdbx_strand_id
1 'polypeptide(L)'
;WHGTRLDHPDWSENSHSLALTIEGEREHMHFIFNSFWEPLEFELPAPPTVWWRVLDTHLESPDDIVERGEAMHKPPTYSCGARSCVLLLSSTSR
;
A
#
# COMPACT_ATOMS: atom_id res chain seq x y z
N TRP A 1 -1.03 1.08 -11.98
CA TRP A 1 0.40 1.11 -11.64
C TRP A 1 0.75 2.51 -11.19
N HIS A 2 1.51 2.65 -10.13
CA HIS A 2 1.80 3.91 -9.44
C HIS A 2 3.27 3.92 -8.98
N GLY A 3 3.81 5.10 -8.75
CA GLY A 3 5.07 5.28 -8.01
C GLY A 3 4.75 5.69 -6.58
N THR A 4 5.54 6.60 -6.00
CA THR A 4 5.15 7.31 -4.77
C THR A 4 3.95 8.24 -4.98
N ARG A 5 3.63 8.58 -6.24
CA ARG A 5 2.41 9.30 -6.64
C ARG A 5 1.49 8.41 -7.46
N LEU A 6 0.18 8.65 -7.35
CA LEU A 6 -0.82 7.93 -8.13
C LEU A 6 -0.61 8.18 -9.62
N ASP A 7 -0.89 7.14 -10.41
CA ASP A 7 -0.74 7.09 -11.87
C ASP A 7 0.60 7.57 -12.47
N HIS A 8 1.64 7.68 -11.64
CA HIS A 8 2.99 8.11 -12.02
C HIS A 8 4.05 7.06 -11.65
N PRO A 9 4.04 5.87 -12.26
CA PRO A 9 5.09 4.88 -12.04
C PRO A 9 6.43 5.35 -12.62
N ASP A 10 7.52 5.05 -11.92
CA ASP A 10 8.88 5.20 -12.44
C ASP A 10 9.36 3.84 -12.95
N TRP A 11 9.51 3.75 -14.28
CA TRP A 11 9.98 2.56 -15.00
C TRP A 11 11.46 2.63 -15.37
N SER A 12 12.19 3.64 -14.90
CA SER A 12 13.63 3.71 -15.12
C SER A 12 14.34 2.54 -14.42
N GLU A 13 15.52 2.18 -14.92
CA GLU A 13 16.32 1.09 -14.33
C GLU A 13 16.75 1.37 -12.88
N ASN A 14 16.76 2.64 -12.47
CA ASN A 14 17.13 3.08 -11.13
C ASN A 14 15.93 3.25 -10.18
N SER A 15 14.72 2.89 -10.64
CA SER A 15 13.52 2.97 -9.82
C SER A 15 13.61 2.01 -8.64
N HIS A 16 13.22 2.51 -7.47
CA HIS A 16 13.20 1.74 -6.23
C HIS A 16 11.82 1.63 -5.59
N SER A 17 10.79 2.14 -6.25
CA SER A 17 9.43 2.18 -5.71
C SER A 17 8.42 1.74 -6.75
N LEU A 18 7.44 0.93 -6.34
CA LEU A 18 6.32 0.56 -7.19
C LEU A 18 5.08 0.34 -6.34
N ALA A 19 3.93 0.79 -6.83
CA ALA A 19 2.64 0.47 -6.24
C ALA A 19 1.61 0.10 -7.32
N LEU A 20 0.58 -0.65 -6.93
CA LEU A 20 -0.50 -1.04 -7.84
C LEU A 20 -1.80 -1.28 -7.07
N THR A 21 -2.91 -1.04 -7.76
CA THR A 21 -4.25 -1.29 -7.25
C THR A 21 -4.91 -2.36 -8.12
N ILE A 22 -5.49 -3.37 -7.48
CA ILE A 22 -6.35 -4.38 -8.12
C ILE A 22 -7.78 -4.10 -7.65
N GLU A 23 -8.65 -3.78 -8.59
CA GLU A 23 -10.07 -3.56 -8.34
C GLU A 23 -10.82 -4.87 -8.57
N GLY A 24 -11.29 -5.49 -7.49
CA GLY A 24 -12.13 -6.69 -7.53
C GLY A 24 -13.58 -6.38 -7.20
N GLU A 25 -14.49 -7.26 -7.59
CA GLU A 25 -15.94 -7.07 -7.34
C GLU A 25 -16.28 -6.98 -5.86
N ARG A 26 -15.56 -7.71 -5.00
CA ARG A 26 -15.81 -7.77 -3.55
C ARG A 26 -14.85 -6.93 -2.73
N GLU A 27 -13.61 -6.82 -3.20
CA GLU A 27 -12.52 -6.18 -2.47
C GLU A 27 -11.53 -5.56 -3.45
N HIS A 28 -11.03 -4.39 -3.08
CA HIS A 28 -9.88 -3.78 -3.73
C HIS A 28 -8.62 -4.09 -2.93
N MET A 29 -7.52 -4.31 -3.63
CA MET A 29 -6.20 -4.55 -3.05
C MET A 29 -5.25 -3.45 -3.51
N HIS A 30 -4.49 -2.86 -2.61
CA HIS A 30 -3.44 -1.91 -2.94
C HIS A 30 -2.10 -2.41 -2.39
N PHE A 31 -1.16 -2.67 -3.29
CA PHE A 31 0.19 -3.11 -2.95
C PHE A 31 1.17 -1.95 -3.07
N ILE A 32 2.08 -1.85 -2.12
CA ILE A 32 3.21 -0.91 -2.12
C ILE A 32 4.49 -1.71 -1.94
N PHE A 33 5.49 -1.41 -2.77
CA PHE A 33 6.82 -1.98 -2.71
C PHE A 33 7.85 -0.85 -2.61
N ASN A 34 8.58 -0.82 -1.50
CA ASN A 34 9.72 0.06 -1.32
C ASN A 34 11.01 -0.76 -1.29
N SER A 35 11.76 -0.71 -2.38
CA SER A 35 13.11 -1.26 -2.47
C SER A 35 14.19 -0.21 -2.25
N PHE A 36 13.84 1.00 -1.80
CA PHE A 36 14.79 2.04 -1.42
C PHE A 36 15.34 1.78 0.00
N TRP A 37 16.41 2.48 0.37
CA TRP A 37 17.07 2.33 1.67
C TRP A 37 16.48 3.21 2.78
N GLU A 38 15.60 4.15 2.44
CA GLU A 38 14.85 4.99 3.37
C GLU A 38 13.34 4.75 3.24
N PRO A 39 12.54 5.09 4.26
CA PRO A 39 11.09 5.13 4.14
C PRO A 39 10.64 6.07 3.03
N LEU A 40 9.60 5.67 2.30
CA LEU A 40 8.98 6.48 1.25
C LEU A 40 7.49 6.65 1.54
N GLU A 41 6.99 7.87 1.33
CA GLU A 41 5.55 8.17 1.36
C GLU A 41 4.92 7.84 0.01
N PHE A 42 3.84 7.06 0.02
CA PHE A 42 3.07 6.70 -1.16
C PHE A 42 1.68 7.30 -1.07
N GLU A 43 1.23 8.00 -2.11
CA GLU A 43 -0.16 8.40 -2.23
C GLU A 43 -1.07 7.17 -2.35
N LEU A 44 -2.19 7.19 -1.60
CA LEU A 44 -3.20 6.14 -1.67
C LEU A 44 -4.38 6.55 -2.54
N PRO A 45 -4.91 5.65 -3.38
CA PRO A 45 -6.17 5.91 -4.07
C PRO A 45 -7.32 5.95 -3.06
N ALA A 46 -8.42 6.62 -3.42
CA ALA A 46 -9.62 6.62 -2.60
C ALA A 46 -10.11 5.17 -2.38
N PRO A 47 -10.27 4.69 -1.14
CA PRO A 47 -10.82 3.37 -0.91
C PRO A 47 -12.31 3.34 -1.24
N PRO A 48 -12.85 2.19 -1.69
CA PRO A 48 -14.30 1.98 -1.74
C PRO A 48 -15.02 2.23 -0.42
N THR A 49 -14.38 1.88 0.71
CA THR A 49 -14.91 2.15 2.06
C THR A 49 -13.82 2.70 2.97
N VAL A 50 -12.86 1.86 3.35
CA VAL A 50 -11.70 2.24 4.15
C VAL A 50 -10.59 1.24 3.87
N TRP A 51 -9.34 1.71 3.82
CA TRP A 51 -8.19 0.83 3.73
C TRP A 51 -7.94 0.14 5.07
N TRP A 52 -7.63 -1.14 5.02
CA TRP A 52 -7.19 -1.95 6.15
C TRP A 52 -5.80 -2.48 5.84
N ARG A 53 -4.83 -2.24 6.72
CA ARG A 53 -3.51 -2.86 6.57
C ARG A 53 -3.60 -4.35 6.92
N VAL A 54 -3.16 -5.20 6.00
CA VAL A 54 -3.15 -6.66 6.18
C VAL A 54 -1.72 -7.19 6.26
N LEU A 55 -0.80 -6.56 5.53
CA LEU A 55 0.62 -6.90 5.57
C LEU A 55 1.44 -5.62 5.54
N ASP A 56 2.49 -5.56 6.34
CA ASP A 56 3.55 -4.56 6.30
C ASP A 56 4.84 -5.17 6.86
N THR A 57 5.76 -5.53 5.97
CA THR A 57 6.99 -6.24 6.36
C THR A 57 8.01 -5.37 7.08
N HIS A 58 7.71 -4.08 7.29
CA HIS A 58 8.54 -3.22 8.14
C HIS A 58 8.26 -3.43 9.64
N LEU A 59 7.09 -3.96 9.98
CA LEU A 59 6.68 -4.18 11.37
C LEU A 59 7.28 -5.48 11.90
N GLU A 60 7.39 -5.58 13.23
CA GLU A 60 7.80 -6.82 13.88
C GLU A 60 6.61 -7.78 13.98
N SER A 61 6.88 -9.09 13.95
CA SER A 61 5.84 -10.07 14.23
C SER A 61 5.30 -9.93 15.65
N PRO A 62 3.97 -10.05 15.84
CA PRO A 62 2.98 -10.56 14.89
C PRO A 62 2.29 -9.49 14.02
N ASP A 63 2.75 -8.24 14.06
CA ASP A 63 2.06 -7.12 13.40
C ASP A 63 2.40 -7.00 11.89
N ASP A 64 3.38 -7.77 11.42
CA ASP A 64 3.83 -7.80 10.02
C ASP A 64 2.79 -8.41 9.07
N ILE A 65 1.93 -9.29 9.58
CA ILE A 65 0.79 -9.87 8.86
C ILE A 65 -0.39 -10.18 9.79
N VAL A 66 -1.56 -9.63 9.48
CA VAL A 66 -2.77 -9.76 10.30
C VAL A 66 -4.00 -9.94 9.42
N GLU A 67 -5.02 -10.67 9.90
CA GLU A 67 -6.25 -10.90 9.12
C GLU A 67 -7.00 -9.59 8.80
N ARG A 68 -6.98 -8.63 9.74
CA ARG A 68 -7.57 -7.31 9.59
C ARG A 68 -6.89 -6.35 10.57
N GLY A 69 -5.97 -5.53 10.05
CA GLY A 69 -5.22 -4.58 10.87
C GLY A 69 -5.95 -3.27 11.12
N GLU A 70 -5.18 -2.20 11.22
CA GLU A 70 -5.71 -0.87 11.56
C GLU A 70 -6.52 -0.26 10.39
N ALA A 71 -7.67 0.31 10.73
CA ALA A 71 -8.53 1.02 9.77
C ALA A 71 -7.96 2.40 9.48
N MET A 72 -7.72 2.66 8.21
CA MET A 72 -7.10 3.87 7.71
C MET A 72 -8.16 4.87 7.25
N HIS A 73 -8.73 5.64 8.20
CA HIS A 73 -9.91 6.48 7.95
C HIS A 73 -9.64 7.76 7.13
N LYS A 74 -8.40 8.26 7.07
CA LYS A 74 -8.06 9.53 6.38
C LYS A 74 -6.65 9.62 5.76
N PRO A 75 -6.08 8.63 5.06
CA PRO A 75 -4.72 8.79 4.56
C PRO A 75 -4.75 9.31 3.12
N PRO A 76 -4.23 10.51 2.85
CA PRO A 76 -3.78 10.81 1.49
C PRO A 76 -2.56 9.95 1.13
N THR A 77 -1.81 9.44 2.14
CA THR A 77 -0.57 8.68 1.94
C THR A 77 -0.39 7.53 2.93
N TYR A 78 0.53 6.61 2.62
CA TYR A 78 1.06 5.56 3.50
C TYR A 78 2.59 5.63 3.53
N SER A 79 3.19 5.56 4.73
CA SER A 79 4.64 5.49 4.90
C SER A 79 5.12 4.04 4.81
N CYS A 80 5.76 3.66 3.70
CA CYS A 80 6.34 2.34 3.54
C CYS A 80 7.80 2.35 3.98
N GLY A 81 8.16 1.53 4.97
CA GLY A 81 9.50 1.44 5.51
C GLY A 81 10.57 1.12 4.46
N ALA A 82 11.84 1.28 4.86
CA ALA A 82 12.96 0.92 3.99
C ALA A 82 12.92 -0.59 3.69
N ARG A 83 13.11 -0.96 2.41
CA ARG A 83 13.20 -2.36 1.97
C ARG A 83 11.99 -3.23 2.40
N SER A 84 10.79 -2.67 2.40
CA SER A 84 9.57 -3.37 2.81
C SER A 84 8.47 -3.36 1.75
N CYS A 85 7.42 -4.15 1.98
CA CYS A 85 6.19 -4.11 1.20
C CYS A 85 4.96 -4.06 2.10
N VAL A 86 3.87 -3.53 1.55
CA VAL A 86 2.59 -3.33 2.23
C VAL A 86 1.46 -3.84 1.35
N LEU A 87 0.46 -4.46 1.98
CA LEU A 87 -0.84 -4.77 1.37
C LEU A 87 -1.96 -4.11 2.16
N LEU A 88 -2.77 -3.32 1.47
CA LEU A 88 -4.01 -2.76 1.97
C LEU A 88 -5.20 -3.41 1.29
N LEU A 89 -6.24 -3.71 2.06
CA LEU A 89 -7.53 -4.20 1.55
C LEU A 89 -8.65 -3.19 1.84
N SER A 90 -9.60 -3.07 0.92
CA SER A 90 -10.85 -2.35 1.16
C SER A 90 -12.00 -3.13 0.56
N SER A 91 -13.01 -3.45 1.36
CA SER A 91 -14.23 -4.06 0.85
C SER A 91 -15.00 -3.07 -0.01
N THR A 92 -15.59 -3.56 -1.10
CA THR A 92 -16.56 -2.79 -1.88
C THR A 92 -17.87 -2.72 -1.10
N SER A 93 -18.46 -1.53 -1.00
CA SER A 93 -19.82 -1.44 -0.47
C SER A 93 -20.76 -2.10 -1.47
N ARG A 94 -21.53 -3.09 -1.02
CA ARG A 94 -22.60 -3.68 -1.84
C ARG A 94 -23.62 -2.63 -2.25
#